data_AF-A0A1G8PFC7-F1
#
_entry.id   AF-A0A1G8PFC7-F1
#
_cell.length_a   1.000
_cell.length_b   1.000
_cell.length_c   1.000
_cell.angle_alpha   90.00
_cell.angle_beta   90.00
_cell.angle_gamma   90.00
#
_symmetry.space_group_name_H-M   'P 1'
#
loop_
_entity.id
_entity.type
_entity.pdbx_description
1 polymer ?
#
loop_
_entity_poly.entity_id
_entity_poly.type
_entity_poly.pdbx_seq_one_letter_code
_entity_poly.pdbx_strand_id
1 'polypeptide(L)'
;MDESEEWFEATVDDSGVCTWSGIDAPVQWASVAEVANQYWSDSVFRRAKSSYGPAQEFVASLTSTGSDSAIDAIQALVDAAVSDDELDFIGAGPLEDLLAHGGHGAKFVDEIERRARQQPRFRQAVAGLWLSADVPENIRSRLAALGAKPAAAPASKRSRTR
;
A
#
# COMPACT_ATOMS: atom_id res chain seq x y z
N MET A 1 -9.17 0.02 35.57
CA MET A 1 -9.73 -0.12 34.23
C MET A 1 -9.12 1.01 33.45
N ASP A 2 -8.19 0.67 32.57
CA ASP A 2 -7.46 1.62 31.74
C ASP A 2 -8.35 1.90 30.54
N GLU A 3 -9.09 3.02 30.61
CA GLU A 3 -9.90 3.52 29.51
C GLU A 3 -9.00 4.40 28.64
N SER A 4 -9.10 4.21 27.31
CA SER A 4 -8.49 5.01 26.22
C SER A 4 -7.07 4.63 25.76
N GLU A 5 -6.90 3.42 25.26
CA GLU A 5 -6.08 3.29 24.05
C GLU A 5 -6.95 3.81 22.90
N GLU A 6 -6.61 4.97 22.34
CA GLU A 6 -7.20 5.45 21.08
C GLU A 6 -6.69 4.53 19.97
N TRP A 7 -7.45 3.49 19.67
CA TRP A 7 -7.09 2.50 18.66
C TRP A 7 -7.35 3.08 17.26
N PHE A 8 -6.27 3.56 16.62
CA PHE A 8 -6.28 3.87 15.19
C PHE A 8 -6.27 2.58 14.40
N GLU A 9 -7.45 2.12 13.99
CA GLU A 9 -7.60 0.84 13.32
C GLU A 9 -8.52 0.94 12.11
N ALA A 10 -8.02 0.40 10.99
CA ALA A 10 -8.81 0.10 9.82
C ALA A 10 -9.41 -1.30 9.96
N THR A 11 -10.73 -1.41 9.84
CA THR A 11 -11.43 -2.70 9.85
C THR A 11 -12.25 -2.88 8.57
N VAL A 12 -12.31 -4.13 8.10
CA VAL A 12 -13.21 -4.58 7.04
C VAL A 12 -14.00 -5.73 7.63
N ASP A 13 -15.32 -5.59 7.73
CA ASP A 13 -16.17 -6.67 8.25
C ASP A 13 -16.51 -7.72 7.18
N ASP A 14 -17.17 -8.81 7.59
CA ASP A 14 -17.58 -9.90 6.69
C ASP A 14 -18.56 -9.45 5.59
N SER A 15 -19.20 -8.29 5.74
CA SER A 15 -20.06 -7.70 4.72
C SER A 15 -19.32 -6.77 3.76
N GLY A 16 -18.03 -6.51 4.02
CA GLY A 16 -17.17 -5.63 3.25
C GLY A 16 -17.20 -4.17 3.69
N VAL A 17 -17.94 -3.82 4.75
CA VAL A 17 -18.00 -2.45 5.26
C VAL A 17 -16.65 -2.09 5.87
N CYS A 18 -16.11 -0.97 5.41
CA CYS A 18 -14.80 -0.46 5.81
C CYS A 18 -15.01 0.64 6.86
N THR A 19 -14.34 0.54 8.01
CA THR A 19 -14.35 1.57 9.04
C THR A 19 -12.93 2.07 9.32
N TRP A 20 -12.76 3.38 9.33
CA TRP A 20 -11.57 4.04 9.85
C TRP A 20 -11.90 4.76 11.16
N SER A 21 -11.27 4.32 12.25
CA SER A 21 -11.41 4.95 13.57
C SER A 21 -10.19 5.85 13.83
N GLY A 22 -10.26 7.10 13.38
CA GLY A 22 -9.21 8.12 13.57
C GLY A 22 -9.35 8.91 14.89
N ILE A 23 -8.57 10.01 15.03
CA ILE A 23 -8.69 10.97 16.16
C ILE A 23 -10.07 11.68 16.14
N ASP A 24 -10.64 11.82 14.94
CA ASP A 24 -11.96 12.42 14.72
C ASP A 24 -13.08 11.36 14.73
N ALA A 25 -14.28 11.75 14.32
CA ALA A 25 -15.40 10.82 14.15
C ALA A 25 -15.04 9.68 13.17
N PRO A 26 -15.45 8.43 13.47
CA PRO A 26 -15.19 7.31 12.59
C PRO A 26 -15.83 7.53 11.23
N VAL A 27 -15.08 7.17 10.18
CA VAL A 27 -15.53 7.24 8.80
C VAL A 27 -15.84 5.84 8.32
N GLN A 28 -16.98 5.68 7.64
CA GLN A 28 -17.40 4.40 7.10
C GLN A 28 -17.60 4.50 5.59
N TRP A 29 -17.23 3.43 4.91
CA TRP A 29 -17.49 3.21 3.49
C TRP A 29 -18.14 1.85 3.31
N ALA A 30 -19.05 1.72 2.35
CA ALA A 30 -19.76 0.47 2.11
C ALA A 30 -18.85 -0.63 1.53
N SER A 31 -17.68 -0.27 0.99
CA SER A 31 -16.71 -1.22 0.43
C SER A 31 -15.32 -0.61 0.24
N VAL A 32 -14.32 -1.46 0.01
CA VAL A 32 -12.97 -1.04 -0.40
C VAL A 32 -12.96 -0.27 -1.74
N ALA A 33 -13.95 -0.46 -2.60
CA ALA A 33 -14.09 0.32 -3.83
C ALA A 33 -14.47 1.78 -3.56
N GLU A 34 -15.33 2.02 -2.56
CA GLU A 34 -15.65 3.38 -2.11
C GLU A 34 -14.45 4.04 -1.42
N VAL A 35 -13.70 3.28 -0.60
CA VAL A 35 -12.42 3.73 -0.05
C VAL A 35 -11.49 4.17 -1.18
N ALA A 36 -11.36 3.39 -2.25
CA ALA A 36 -10.48 3.72 -3.37
C ALA A 36 -10.89 5.01 -4.11
N ASN A 37 -12.19 5.21 -4.34
CA ASN A 37 -12.70 6.46 -4.93
C ASN A 37 -12.40 7.67 -4.04
N GLN A 38 -12.57 7.52 -2.72
CA GLN A 38 -12.24 8.57 -1.76
C GLN A 38 -10.73 8.82 -1.67
N TYR A 39 -9.91 7.76 -1.72
CA TYR A 39 -8.45 7.83 -1.67
C TYR A 39 -7.90 8.74 -2.77
N TRP A 40 -8.38 8.57 -4.00
CA TRP A 40 -7.97 9.40 -5.13
C TRP A 40 -8.47 10.84 -5.00
N SER A 41 -9.69 11.03 -4.50
CA SER A 41 -10.25 12.37 -4.21
C SER A 41 -9.42 13.12 -3.16
N ASP A 42 -9.03 12.45 -2.08
CA ASP A 42 -8.18 12.98 -1.02
C ASP A 42 -6.76 13.28 -1.52
N SER A 43 -6.22 12.45 -2.43
CA SER A 43 -4.86 12.63 -2.98
C SER A 43 -4.71 13.92 -3.79
N VAL A 44 -5.75 14.29 -4.55
CA VAL A 44 -5.81 15.57 -5.27
C VAL A 44 -5.81 16.72 -4.28
N PHE A 45 -6.56 16.59 -3.19
CA PHE A 45 -6.62 17.59 -2.12
C PHE A 45 -5.30 17.71 -1.35
N ARG A 46 -4.57 16.60 -1.13
CA ARG A 46 -3.25 16.59 -0.47
C ARG A 46 -2.19 17.34 -1.26
N ARG A 47 -2.14 17.20 -2.60
CA ARG A 47 -1.22 18.01 -3.43
C ARG A 47 -1.36 19.51 -3.13
N ALA A 48 -2.52 19.94 -2.61
CA ALA A 48 -2.76 21.30 -2.16
C ALA A 48 -2.55 21.57 -0.65
N LYS A 49 -2.59 20.56 0.25
CA LYS A 49 -2.67 20.76 1.72
C LYS A 49 -1.69 19.98 2.62
N SER A 50 -0.85 19.08 2.09
CA SER A 50 0.17 18.34 2.86
C SER A 50 -0.34 17.50 4.06
N SER A 51 -1.59 17.00 4.03
CA SER A 51 -2.16 16.08 5.03
C SER A 51 -2.72 14.83 4.36
N TYR A 52 -2.80 13.70 5.08
CA TYR A 52 -3.54 12.51 4.62
C TYR A 52 -5.02 12.63 5.00
N GLY A 53 -5.89 12.08 4.16
CA GLY A 53 -7.30 11.92 4.44
C GLY A 53 -7.63 10.52 5.00
N PRO A 54 -8.84 10.32 5.54
CA PRO A 54 -9.25 9.06 6.15
C PRO A 54 -9.05 7.83 5.28
N ALA A 55 -9.29 7.92 3.96
CA ALA A 55 -9.13 6.77 3.07
C ALA A 55 -7.66 6.37 2.90
N GLN A 56 -6.73 7.32 2.96
CA GLN A 56 -5.30 7.06 2.87
C GLN A 56 -4.77 6.44 4.16
N GLU A 57 -5.19 6.97 5.31
CA GLU A 57 -4.87 6.41 6.62
C GLU A 57 -5.45 5.00 6.79
N PHE A 58 -6.67 4.77 6.29
CA PHE A 58 -7.27 3.44 6.25
C PHE A 58 -6.40 2.44 5.49
N VAL A 59 -5.99 2.78 4.25
CA VAL A 59 -5.12 1.91 3.44
C VAL A 59 -3.78 1.70 4.14
N ALA A 60 -3.16 2.77 4.67
CA ALA A 60 -1.89 2.69 5.39
C ALA A 60 -1.96 1.80 6.64
N SER A 61 -3.09 1.83 7.35
CA SER A 61 -3.33 0.96 8.49
C SER A 61 -3.46 -0.51 8.05
N LEU A 62 -4.20 -0.81 6.98
CA LEU A 62 -4.27 -2.18 6.45
C LEU A 62 -2.90 -2.72 6.01
N THR A 63 -2.09 -1.88 5.35
CA THR A 63 -0.77 -2.29 4.86
C THR A 63 0.24 -2.49 6.00
N SER A 64 0.21 -1.60 7.00
CA SER A 64 1.15 -1.66 8.14
C SER A 64 0.84 -2.78 9.12
N THR A 65 -0.44 -3.10 9.30
CA THR A 65 -0.88 -4.23 10.16
C THR A 65 -0.82 -5.58 9.42
N GLY A 66 -0.65 -5.56 8.10
CA GLY A 66 -0.67 -6.77 7.27
C GLY A 66 -2.04 -7.43 7.29
N SER A 67 -3.10 -6.63 7.31
CA SER A 67 -4.48 -7.11 7.24
C SER A 67 -4.71 -7.98 6.00
N ASP A 68 -5.54 -9.02 6.12
CA ASP A 68 -5.89 -9.89 5.00
C ASP A 68 -6.58 -9.10 3.86
N SER A 69 -7.20 -7.97 4.19
CA SER A 69 -7.84 -7.06 3.21
C SER A 69 -6.88 -6.11 2.50
N ALA A 70 -5.59 -6.07 2.86
CA ALA A 70 -4.64 -5.11 2.30
C ALA A 70 -4.50 -5.22 0.77
N ILE A 71 -4.41 -6.46 0.26
CA ILE A 71 -4.27 -6.69 -1.18
C ILE A 71 -5.57 -6.39 -1.94
N ASP A 72 -6.73 -6.57 -1.30
CA ASP A 72 -8.03 -6.14 -1.85
C ASP A 72 -8.18 -4.63 -1.93
N ALA A 73 -7.75 -3.92 -0.90
CA ALA A 73 -7.70 -2.46 -0.93
C ALA A 73 -6.76 -1.96 -2.04
N ILE A 74 -5.56 -2.54 -2.19
CA ILE A 74 -4.62 -2.17 -3.27
C ILE A 74 -5.20 -2.45 -4.65
N GLN A 75 -5.90 -3.58 -4.83
CA GLN A 75 -6.58 -3.87 -6.08
C GLN A 75 -7.67 -2.85 -6.40
N ALA A 76 -8.48 -2.47 -5.39
CA ALA A 76 -9.48 -1.43 -5.57
C ALA A 76 -8.87 -0.09 -5.98
N LEU A 77 -7.68 0.27 -5.45
CA LEU A 77 -6.94 1.45 -5.89
C LEU A 77 -6.50 1.35 -7.36
N VAL A 78 -5.99 0.18 -7.78
CA VAL A 78 -5.56 -0.09 -9.17
C VAL A 78 -6.74 0.03 -10.15
N ASP A 79 -7.91 -0.47 -9.74
CA ASP A 79 -9.14 -0.42 -10.53
C ASP A 79 -9.69 1.01 -10.65
N ALA A 80 -9.56 1.81 -9.58
CA ALA A 80 -10.01 3.20 -9.55
C ALA A 80 -9.03 4.20 -10.19
N ALA A 81 -7.75 3.83 -10.35
CA ALA A 81 -6.74 4.71 -10.94
C ALA A 81 -7.10 5.08 -12.40
N VAL A 82 -6.87 6.32 -12.80
CA VAL A 82 -7.18 6.82 -14.15
C VAL A 82 -5.93 7.07 -15.00
N SER A 83 -4.74 6.96 -14.41
CA SER A 83 -3.47 7.21 -15.09
C SER A 83 -2.36 6.24 -14.67
N ASP A 84 -1.33 6.11 -15.51
CA ASP A 84 -0.15 5.30 -15.20
C ASP A 84 0.65 5.88 -14.03
N ASP A 85 0.66 7.21 -13.86
CA ASP A 85 1.29 7.88 -12.71
C ASP A 85 0.65 7.45 -11.38
N GLU A 86 -0.66 7.23 -11.36
CA GLU A 86 -1.38 6.73 -10.18
C GLU A 86 -1.07 5.25 -9.92
N LEU A 87 -0.90 4.44 -10.96
CA LEU A 87 -0.45 3.06 -10.81
C LEU A 87 0.97 2.98 -10.26
N ASP A 88 1.88 3.81 -10.77
CA ASP A 88 3.24 3.91 -10.26
C ASP A 88 3.26 4.39 -8.80
N PHE A 89 2.37 5.33 -8.44
CA PHE A 89 2.19 5.79 -7.06
C PHE A 89 1.69 4.68 -6.12
N ILE A 90 0.77 3.82 -6.57
CA ILE A 90 0.34 2.64 -5.79
C ILE A 90 1.53 1.72 -5.50
N GLY A 91 2.38 1.52 -6.51
CA GLY A 91 3.61 0.73 -6.41
C GLY A 91 4.60 1.26 -5.38
N ALA A 92 4.92 2.56 -5.47
CA ALA A 92 5.88 3.25 -4.60
C ALA A 92 5.31 3.71 -3.25
N GLY A 93 4.03 3.46 -2.99
CA GLY A 93 3.35 3.80 -1.75
C GLY A 93 2.78 2.53 -1.10
N PRO A 94 1.46 2.31 -1.13
CA PRO A 94 0.82 1.26 -0.34
C PRO A 94 1.36 -0.16 -0.60
N LEU A 95 1.76 -0.50 -1.83
CA LEU A 95 2.30 -1.83 -2.11
C LEU A 95 3.74 -1.99 -1.57
N GLU A 96 4.56 -0.95 -1.65
CA GLU A 96 5.90 -0.92 -1.05
C GLU A 96 5.83 -0.96 0.47
N ASP A 97 4.98 -0.12 1.05
CA ASP A 97 4.72 -0.06 2.50
C ASP A 97 4.31 -1.43 3.03
N LEU A 98 3.34 -2.10 2.37
CA LEU A 98 2.91 -3.45 2.74
C LEU A 98 4.08 -4.43 2.85
N LEU A 99 5.02 -4.40 1.90
CA LEU A 99 6.14 -5.34 1.84
C LEU A 99 7.32 -4.96 2.74
N ALA A 100 7.44 -3.68 3.13
CA ALA A 100 8.50 -3.20 4.00
C ALA A 100 8.41 -3.76 5.43
N HIS A 101 7.23 -4.26 5.83
CA HIS A 101 7.02 -4.87 7.14
C HIS A 101 7.43 -6.35 7.18
N GLY A 102 8.05 -6.74 8.30
CA GLY A 102 8.57 -8.09 8.51
C GLY A 102 7.48 -9.16 8.38
N GLY A 103 7.72 -10.14 7.52
CA GLY A 103 6.81 -11.29 7.31
C GLY A 103 5.70 -11.07 6.28
N HIS A 104 5.38 -9.82 5.94
CA HIS A 104 4.31 -9.52 4.97
C HIS A 104 4.65 -10.03 3.57
N GLY A 105 5.91 -9.90 3.15
CA GLY A 105 6.37 -10.45 1.87
C GLY A 105 6.08 -11.94 1.73
N ALA A 106 6.33 -12.75 2.76
CA ALA A 106 6.02 -14.18 2.74
C ALA A 106 4.51 -14.45 2.72
N LYS A 107 3.72 -13.62 3.40
CA LYS A 107 2.27 -13.73 3.48
C LYS A 107 1.58 -13.42 2.14
N PHE A 108 2.02 -12.38 1.44
CA PHE A 108 1.25 -11.80 0.32
C PHE A 108 1.84 -12.04 -1.07
N VAL A 109 3.09 -12.50 -1.19
CA VAL A 109 3.75 -12.63 -2.50
C VAL A 109 2.98 -13.49 -3.50
N ASP A 110 2.38 -14.60 -3.06
CA ASP A 110 1.66 -15.52 -3.95
C ASP A 110 0.44 -14.84 -4.57
N GLU A 111 -0.27 -14.04 -3.76
CA GLU A 111 -1.45 -13.31 -4.19
C GLU A 111 -1.08 -12.11 -5.08
N ILE A 112 -0.01 -11.39 -4.75
CA ILE A 112 0.53 -10.31 -5.60
C ILE A 112 0.90 -10.86 -6.98
N GLU A 113 1.60 -12.00 -7.03
CA GLU A 113 1.95 -12.63 -8.30
C GLU A 113 0.72 -13.07 -9.09
N ARG A 114 -0.28 -13.64 -8.40
CA ARG A 114 -1.53 -14.07 -9.04
C ARG A 114 -2.23 -12.88 -9.69
N ARG A 115 -2.40 -11.76 -8.99
CA ARG A 115 -3.04 -10.54 -9.52
C ARG A 115 -2.22 -9.93 -10.66
N ALA A 116 -0.91 -9.81 -10.51
CA ALA A 116 -0.03 -9.26 -11.55
C ALA A 116 -0.02 -10.11 -12.84
N ARG A 117 -0.20 -11.44 -12.74
CA ARG A 117 -0.31 -12.30 -13.93
C ARG A 117 -1.66 -12.16 -14.64
N GLN A 118 -2.72 -11.89 -13.88
CA GLN A 118 -4.09 -11.81 -14.42
C GLN A 118 -4.46 -10.40 -14.89
N GLN A 119 -3.83 -9.38 -14.32
CA GLN A 119 -4.24 -7.98 -14.50
C GLN A 119 -3.05 -7.11 -14.90
N PRO A 120 -2.99 -6.65 -16.16
CA PRO A 120 -1.89 -5.82 -16.64
C PRO A 120 -1.69 -4.52 -15.83
N ARG A 121 -2.77 -3.90 -15.36
CA ARG A 121 -2.71 -2.67 -14.55
C ARG A 121 -2.12 -2.92 -13.16
N PHE A 122 -2.46 -4.05 -12.53
CA PHE A 122 -1.84 -4.44 -11.27
C PHE A 122 -0.34 -4.75 -11.46
N ARG A 123 0.02 -5.38 -12.58
CA ARG A 123 1.44 -5.58 -12.94
C ARG A 123 2.20 -4.26 -13.11
N GLN A 124 1.56 -3.25 -13.70
CA GLN A 124 2.15 -1.92 -13.82
C GLN A 124 2.41 -1.32 -12.43
N ALA A 125 1.47 -1.44 -11.49
CA ALA A 125 1.69 -1.00 -10.11
C ALA A 125 2.86 -1.75 -9.45
N VAL A 126 3.00 -3.06 -9.65
CA VAL A 126 4.17 -3.83 -9.17
C VAL A 126 5.49 -3.30 -9.75
N ALA A 127 5.50 -2.81 -11.00
CA ALA A 127 6.70 -2.22 -11.61
C ALA A 127 7.09 -0.85 -11.01
N GLY A 128 6.16 -0.18 -10.32
CA GLY A 128 6.42 1.03 -9.54
C GLY A 128 7.18 0.79 -8.23
N LEU A 129 7.24 -0.46 -7.76
CA LEU A 129 7.74 -0.82 -6.44
C LEU A 129 9.26 -0.75 -6.31
N TRP A 130 9.76 -0.25 -5.17
CA TRP A 130 11.17 -0.30 -4.79
C TRP A 130 11.38 -1.27 -3.64
N LEU A 131 12.05 -2.39 -3.94
CA LEU A 131 12.28 -3.46 -2.98
C LEU A 131 13.40 -3.08 -2.01
N SER A 132 13.03 -2.74 -0.77
CA SER A 132 13.98 -2.49 0.31
C SER A 132 14.83 -3.73 0.62
N ALA A 133 15.98 -3.52 1.28
CA ALA A 133 16.86 -4.63 1.68
C ALA A 133 16.23 -5.55 2.75
N ASP A 134 15.20 -5.07 3.45
CA ASP A 134 14.49 -5.81 4.48
C ASP A 134 13.54 -6.87 3.91
N VAL A 135 13.18 -6.75 2.62
CA VAL A 135 12.43 -7.78 1.92
C VAL A 135 13.35 -8.99 1.62
N PRO A 136 12.96 -10.22 2.03
CA PRO A 136 13.78 -11.40 1.78
C PRO A 136 14.12 -11.60 0.30
N GLU A 137 15.35 -12.05 0.00
CA GLU A 137 15.86 -12.17 -1.37
C GLU A 137 14.96 -13.04 -2.28
N ASN A 138 14.41 -14.14 -1.76
CA ASN A 138 13.51 -14.99 -2.53
C ASN A 138 12.22 -14.25 -2.93
N ILE A 139 11.74 -13.32 -2.11
CA ILE A 139 10.57 -12.48 -2.41
C ILE A 139 10.97 -11.37 -3.39
N ARG A 140 12.13 -10.74 -3.20
CA ARG A 140 12.66 -9.71 -4.11
C ARG A 140 12.84 -10.25 -5.53
N SER A 141 13.46 -11.42 -5.67
CA SER A 141 13.66 -12.09 -6.96
C SER A 141 12.33 -12.37 -7.68
N ARG A 142 11.30 -12.81 -6.94
CA ARG A 142 9.95 -13.07 -7.47
C ARG A 142 9.28 -11.80 -8.00
N LEU A 143 9.30 -10.72 -7.21
CA LEU A 143 8.69 -9.45 -7.59
C LEU A 143 9.49 -8.72 -8.69
N ALA A 144 10.82 -8.86 -8.71
CA ALA A 144 11.66 -8.35 -9.79
C ALA A 144 11.31 -8.98 -11.15
N ALA A 145 10.94 -10.28 -11.18
CA ALA A 145 10.47 -10.95 -12.39
C ALA A 145 9.15 -10.36 -12.94
N LEU A 146 8.40 -9.61 -12.11
CA LEU A 146 7.19 -8.90 -12.50
C LEU A 146 7.44 -7.44 -12.90
N GLY A 147 8.63 -6.89 -12.61
CA GLY A 147 9.04 -5.53 -12.96
C GLY A 147 9.44 -4.66 -11.77
N ALA A 148 9.35 -5.15 -10.53
CA ALA A 148 9.76 -4.39 -9.36
C ALA A 148 11.25 -4.04 -9.40
N LYS A 149 11.60 -2.86 -8.88
CA LYS A 149 12.95 -2.31 -8.93
C LYS A 149 13.68 -2.66 -7.63
N PRO A 150 14.98 -2.99 -7.67
CA PRO A 150 15.77 -3.04 -6.44
C PRO A 150 15.84 -1.63 -5.84
N ALA A 151 15.77 -1.51 -4.50
CA ALA A 151 16.11 -0.26 -3.85
C ALA A 151 17.50 0.19 -4.31
N ALA A 152 17.66 1.49 -4.58
CA ALA A 152 18.96 2.04 -4.94
C ALA A 152 19.99 1.63 -3.88
N ALA A 153 21.12 1.07 -4.30
CA ALA A 153 22.22 0.74 -3.39
C ALA A 153 22.51 1.97 -2.51
N PRO A 154 22.78 1.81 -1.19
CA PRO A 154 23.16 2.94 -0.37
C PRO A 154 24.32 3.63 -1.07
N ALA A 155 24.21 4.95 -1.28
CA ALA A 155 25.25 5.72 -1.93
C ALA A 155 26.58 5.39 -1.25
N SER A 156 27.41 4.61 -1.94
CA SER A 156 28.76 4.30 -1.49
C SER A 156 29.37 5.64 -1.11
N LYS A 157 29.77 5.80 0.16
CA LYS A 157 30.53 6.95 0.60
C LYS A 157 31.77 6.96 -0.28
N ARG A 158 31.76 7.75 -1.36
CA ARG A 158 32.95 8.01 -2.17
C ARG A 158 33.96 8.57 -1.18
N SER A 159 34.91 7.72 -0.76
CA SER A 159 36.05 8.17 0.01
C SER A 159 36.74 9.22 -0.83
N ARG A 160 36.61 10.49 -0.44
CA ARG A 160 37.50 11.54 -0.93
C ARG A 160 38.88 11.23 -0.35
N THR A 161 39.63 10.38 -1.06
CA THR A 161 41.06 10.26 -0.82
C THR A 161 41.69 11.55 -1.32
N ARG A 162 42.32 12.27 -0.39
CA ARG A 162 43.11 13.47 -0.64
C ARG A 162 44.58 13.08 -0.66
#